data_AF-R1GE27-F1
#
_entry.id   AF-R1GE27-F1
#
_cell.length_a   1.000
_cell.length_b   1.000
_cell.length_c   1.000
_cell.angle_alpha   90.00
_cell.angle_beta   90.00
_cell.angle_gamma   90.00
#
_symmetry.space_group_name_H-M   'P 1'
#
loop_
_entity.id
_entity.type
_entity.pdbx_description
1 polymer ?
#
loop_
_entity_poly.entity_id
_entity_poly.type
_entity_poly.pdbx_seq_one_letter_code
_entity_poly.pdbx_strand_id
1 'polypeptide(L)'
;MEAPAPINYTPLAPEPQGFRILVLNPSPTFSAEIGCSLMNAFLDDPPAYEALSYVWGDPTKTHSITVNGKEVAVTRNLECALRHLRHPDTPRHLWVDALCINQHDIDERDDQVLHMGDIYRYCTTDLLWLGADASILTQGAAAMKTIGTITQLEEKFVRWRRRFCDSDSPETQDQLPKDWQERLRDLFQTPEVWRRVWIMQEVSFAPRVVLVAGDATMPWEDIDAFLDVDRYIEKHGFPDAFHEAFSHEWSLKTTFNNTLAHAQILAHQRRIVAATKKQQQKKQQASKPTPSQAHEDASSPEHPDQETPTSLLNILARFRYTRSTDPRDKIFALLSLTPSPLSLRPTYHLPTPQVFASTALALINASRSLDLLCQPPWPLSSPSLPTWVPDFAANPSHRPALLFAQRAIFAASPAPLLSAQVDASSAQLRLAGWHAGALRAWLGGAARSEYRMEQAGTRAVIIFIRQMAGLHEL
;
A
#
# COMPACT_ATOMS: atom_id res chain seq x y z
N MET A 1 -19.50 34.30 -12.26
CA MET A 1 -19.73 33.55 -11.00
C MET A 1 -18.43 33.61 -10.24
N GLU A 2 -18.45 34.12 -9.01
CA GLU A 2 -17.28 34.09 -8.11
C GLU A 2 -16.87 32.63 -7.88
N ALA A 3 -15.56 32.38 -7.74
CA ALA A 3 -15.09 31.06 -7.35
C ALA A 3 -15.64 30.73 -5.95
N PRO A 4 -16.01 29.47 -5.69
CA PRO A 4 -16.50 29.05 -4.37
C PRO A 4 -15.46 29.43 -3.30
N ALA A 5 -15.93 29.99 -2.19
CA ALA A 5 -15.07 30.44 -1.12
C ALA A 5 -14.37 29.25 -0.44
N PRO A 6 -13.10 29.37 -0.01
CA PRO A 6 -12.45 28.33 0.75
C PRO A 6 -13.19 28.08 2.07
N ILE A 7 -13.18 26.82 2.51
CA ILE A 7 -13.69 26.44 3.83
C ILE A 7 -12.97 27.28 4.89
N ASN A 8 -13.74 27.89 5.80
CA ASN A 8 -13.15 28.57 6.94
C ASN A 8 -12.85 27.54 8.03
N TYR A 9 -11.58 27.17 8.16
CA TYR A 9 -11.12 26.19 9.13
C TYR A 9 -10.86 26.83 10.50
N THR A 10 -11.39 26.21 11.55
CA THR A 10 -10.91 26.47 12.91
C THR A 10 -9.55 25.78 13.09
N PRO A 11 -8.50 26.48 13.55
CA PRO A 11 -7.19 25.88 13.77
C PRO A 11 -7.27 24.63 14.65
N LEU A 12 -6.46 23.63 14.32
CA LEU A 12 -6.29 22.44 15.15
C LEU A 12 -5.27 22.74 16.25
N ALA A 13 -5.50 22.21 17.46
CA ALA A 13 -4.48 22.28 18.49
C ALA A 13 -3.35 21.30 18.14
N PRO A 14 -2.09 21.68 18.37
CA PRO A 14 -0.96 20.78 18.14
C PRO A 14 -0.86 19.67 19.19
N GLU A 15 -1.33 19.92 20.42
CA GLU A 15 -1.28 18.97 21.54
C GLU A 15 -2.51 19.15 22.47
N PRO A 16 -3.27 18.08 22.79
CA PRO A 16 -3.21 16.75 22.17
C PRO A 16 -3.53 16.84 20.67
N GLN A 17 -3.09 15.85 19.89
CA GLN A 17 -3.19 15.87 18.43
C GLN A 17 -4.64 16.06 17.97
N GLY A 18 -4.93 17.24 17.39
CA GLY A 18 -6.24 17.59 16.86
C GLY A 18 -6.51 17.00 15.48
N PHE A 19 -7.78 16.73 15.19
CA PHE A 19 -8.29 16.44 13.84
C PHE A 19 -9.73 16.95 13.70
N ARG A 20 -10.30 16.89 12.48
CA ARG A 20 -11.69 17.31 12.23
C ARG A 20 -12.56 16.13 11.81
N ILE A 21 -13.82 16.18 12.21
CA ILE A 21 -14.88 15.27 11.76
C ILE A 21 -15.93 16.10 11.01
N LEU A 22 -16.33 15.60 9.85
CA LEU A 22 -17.46 16.09 9.06
C LEU A 22 -18.76 15.55 9.67
N VAL A 23 -19.64 16.44 10.09
CA VAL A 23 -21.01 16.11 10.47
C VAL A 23 -21.88 16.34 9.25
N LEU A 24 -22.30 15.25 8.60
CA LEU A 24 -23.19 15.27 7.45
C LEU A 24 -24.65 15.35 7.92
N ASN A 25 -25.38 16.40 7.51
CA ASN A 25 -26.76 16.62 7.93
C ASN A 25 -27.70 15.58 7.30
N PRO A 26 -28.74 15.14 8.03
CA PRO A 26 -29.71 14.18 7.52
C PRO A 26 -30.66 14.79 6.48
N SER A 27 -31.19 13.95 5.61
CA SER A 27 -32.35 14.30 4.78
C SER A 27 -33.02 13.05 4.22
N PRO A 28 -34.36 12.93 4.30
CA PRO A 28 -35.09 11.81 3.69
C PRO A 28 -35.16 11.92 2.16
N THR A 29 -34.89 13.10 1.59
CA THR A 29 -34.98 13.34 0.15
C THR A 29 -33.59 13.19 -0.48
N PHE A 30 -33.42 12.17 -1.33
CA PHE A 30 -32.13 11.90 -1.97
C PHE A 30 -31.57 13.11 -2.75
N SER A 31 -32.41 13.89 -3.43
CA SER A 31 -32.01 15.06 -4.22
C SER A 31 -31.80 16.35 -3.43
N ALA A 32 -32.15 16.41 -2.14
CA ALA A 32 -32.00 17.62 -1.33
C ALA A 32 -30.52 18.02 -1.21
N GLU A 33 -30.24 19.32 -1.13
CA GLU A 33 -28.87 19.85 -0.99
C GLU A 33 -28.10 19.19 0.16
N ILE A 34 -26.79 18.99 -0.02
CA ILE A 34 -25.92 18.41 1.00
C ILE A 34 -25.41 19.53 1.88
N GLY A 35 -25.81 19.49 3.15
CA GLY A 35 -25.28 20.36 4.20
C GLY A 35 -24.40 19.58 5.17
N CYS A 36 -23.29 20.17 5.56
CA CYS A 36 -22.33 19.62 6.50
C CYS A 36 -21.84 20.69 7.48
N SER A 37 -21.28 20.25 8.61
CA SER A 37 -20.45 21.07 9.48
C SER A 37 -19.15 20.35 9.85
N LEU A 38 -18.14 21.10 10.28
CA LEU A 38 -16.86 20.54 10.75
C LEU A 38 -16.77 20.69 12.27
N MET A 39 -16.42 19.60 12.95
CA MET A 39 -16.21 19.53 14.39
C MET A 39 -14.74 19.19 14.67
N ASN A 40 -14.07 19.97 15.51
CA ASN A 40 -12.74 19.61 16.01
C ASN A 40 -12.84 18.50 17.06
N ALA A 41 -11.92 17.55 17.01
CA ALA A 41 -11.79 16.43 17.92
C ALA A 41 -10.29 16.14 18.18
N PHE A 42 -10.00 15.21 19.09
CA PHE A 42 -8.64 14.85 19.47
C PHE A 42 -8.43 13.34 19.31
N LEU A 43 -7.21 12.92 18.93
CA LEU A 43 -6.88 11.50 18.72
C LEU A 43 -6.75 10.69 20.02
N ASP A 44 -6.49 11.34 21.16
CA ASP A 44 -6.35 10.67 22.44
C ASP A 44 -7.69 10.17 23.02
N ASP A 45 -8.78 10.89 22.71
CA ASP A 45 -10.15 10.55 23.07
C ASP A 45 -11.11 10.93 21.93
N PRO A 46 -11.07 10.17 20.81
CA PRO A 46 -11.86 10.50 19.66
C PRO A 46 -13.34 10.14 19.89
N PRO A 47 -14.29 11.00 19.53
CA PRO A 47 -15.70 10.61 19.50
C PRO A 47 -15.93 9.51 18.44
N ALA A 48 -17.12 8.90 18.39
CA ALA A 48 -17.42 7.91 17.36
C ALA A 48 -17.57 8.57 15.97
N TYR A 49 -16.80 8.08 14.98
CA TYR A 49 -16.88 8.49 13.58
C TYR A 49 -16.54 7.34 12.64
N GLU A 50 -17.05 7.39 11.42
CA GLU A 50 -16.64 6.52 10.32
C GLU A 50 -15.64 7.25 9.42
N ALA A 51 -14.71 6.54 8.78
CA ALA A 51 -13.81 7.12 7.78
C ALA A 51 -14.31 6.79 6.36
N LEU A 52 -14.03 7.65 5.39
CA LEU A 52 -14.41 7.44 3.99
C LEU A 52 -13.17 7.22 3.12
N SER A 53 -13.02 6.00 2.60
CA SER A 53 -12.02 5.66 1.59
C SER A 53 -12.64 5.71 0.20
N TYR A 54 -12.21 6.65 -0.63
CA TYR A 54 -12.80 6.88 -1.96
C TYR A 54 -11.78 7.44 -2.96
N VAL A 55 -12.06 7.30 -4.25
CA VAL A 55 -11.25 7.94 -5.31
C VAL A 55 -11.62 9.42 -5.39
N TRP A 56 -10.65 10.33 -5.31
CA TRP A 56 -10.93 11.77 -5.41
C TRP A 56 -11.72 12.13 -6.69
N GLY A 57 -11.39 11.50 -7.81
CA GLY A 57 -12.03 11.73 -9.11
C GLY A 57 -11.43 12.92 -9.84
N ASP A 58 -12.15 13.40 -10.85
CA ASP A 58 -11.72 14.52 -11.69
C ASP A 58 -11.92 15.85 -10.96
N PRO A 59 -10.85 16.58 -10.58
CA PRO A 59 -10.95 17.82 -9.82
C PRO A 59 -11.60 18.96 -10.61
N THR A 60 -11.72 18.82 -11.93
CA THR A 60 -12.40 19.82 -12.78
C THR A 60 -13.93 19.64 -12.77
N LYS A 61 -14.42 18.49 -12.28
CA LYS A 61 -15.85 18.15 -12.23
C LYS A 61 -16.34 18.24 -10.80
N THR A 62 -16.85 19.39 -10.44
CA THR A 62 -17.30 19.68 -9.08
C THR A 62 -18.82 19.84 -8.97
N HIS A 63 -19.32 19.65 -7.76
CA HIS A 63 -20.67 20.00 -7.32
C HIS A 63 -20.57 20.82 -6.04
N SER A 64 -21.51 21.72 -5.82
CA SER A 64 -21.57 22.53 -4.61
C SER A 64 -22.24 21.78 -3.47
N ILE A 65 -21.65 21.88 -2.28
CA ILE A 65 -22.25 21.49 -1.00
C ILE A 65 -22.13 22.66 -0.03
N THR A 66 -22.88 22.64 1.06
CA THR A 66 -22.76 23.64 2.13
C THR A 66 -21.93 23.09 3.27
N VAL A 67 -20.85 23.76 3.68
CA VAL A 67 -20.03 23.41 4.85
C VAL A 67 -19.94 24.61 5.78
N ASN A 68 -20.36 24.46 7.04
CA ASN A 68 -20.41 25.56 8.02
C ASN A 68 -21.17 26.81 7.47
N GLY A 69 -22.24 26.58 6.70
CA GLY A 69 -23.05 27.63 6.09
C GLY A 69 -22.45 28.31 4.85
N LYS A 70 -21.28 27.87 4.36
CA LYS A 70 -20.66 28.37 3.13
C LYS A 70 -20.74 27.37 2.00
N GLU A 71 -20.88 27.86 0.77
CA GLU A 71 -20.83 27.02 -0.42
C GLU A 71 -19.39 26.59 -0.73
N VAL A 72 -19.19 25.29 -0.94
CA VAL A 72 -17.89 24.65 -1.18
C VAL A 72 -18.03 23.70 -2.35
N ALA A 73 -17.10 23.80 -3.30
CA ALA A 73 -17.01 22.85 -4.40
C ALA A 73 -16.27 21.58 -3.96
N VAL A 74 -16.92 20.43 -4.15
CA VAL A 74 -16.33 19.09 -3.99
C VAL A 74 -16.40 18.34 -5.31
N THR A 75 -15.56 17.33 -5.50
CA THR A 75 -15.63 16.51 -6.72
C THR A 75 -16.96 15.79 -6.82
N ARG A 76 -17.41 15.50 -8.05
CA ARG A 76 -18.64 14.74 -8.28
C ARG A 76 -18.65 13.39 -7.54
N ASN A 77 -17.48 12.73 -7.43
CA ASN A 77 -17.43 11.44 -6.75
C ASN A 77 -17.65 11.59 -5.23
N LEU A 78 -17.05 12.61 -4.59
CA LEU A 78 -17.27 12.86 -3.17
C LEU A 78 -18.72 13.25 -2.90
N GLU A 79 -19.28 14.16 -3.71
CA GLU A 79 -20.69 14.56 -3.58
C GLU A 79 -21.62 13.35 -3.66
N CYS A 80 -21.39 12.47 -4.64
CA CYS A 80 -22.19 11.27 -4.86
C CYS A 80 -22.06 10.29 -3.67
N ALA A 81 -20.85 10.10 -3.15
CA ALA A 81 -20.62 9.27 -1.96
C ALA A 81 -21.38 9.84 -0.75
N LEU A 82 -21.21 11.14 -0.44
CA LEU A 82 -21.91 11.80 0.67
C LEU A 82 -23.42 11.66 0.54
N ARG A 83 -23.97 11.75 -0.68
CA ARG A 83 -25.40 11.62 -0.93
C ARG A 83 -25.95 10.24 -0.57
N HIS A 84 -25.27 9.16 -0.97
CA HIS A 84 -25.68 7.78 -0.64
C HIS A 84 -25.38 7.43 0.82
N LEU A 85 -24.35 8.03 1.42
CA LEU A 85 -24.01 7.82 2.82
C LEU A 85 -24.91 8.61 3.78
N ARG A 86 -25.65 9.62 3.29
CA ARG A 86 -26.54 10.45 4.12
C ARG A 86 -27.68 9.62 4.70
N HIS A 87 -27.84 9.68 6.02
CA HIS A 87 -29.00 9.11 6.69
C HIS A 87 -30.25 10.00 6.54
N PRO A 88 -31.46 9.42 6.60
CA PRO A 88 -32.70 10.18 6.44
C PRO A 88 -32.96 11.14 7.61
N ASP A 89 -32.65 10.71 8.84
CA ASP A 89 -33.18 11.37 10.05
C ASP A 89 -32.12 11.78 11.09
N THR A 90 -30.91 11.21 11.02
CA THR A 90 -29.83 11.47 11.98
C THR A 90 -28.55 11.96 11.32
N PRO A 91 -27.82 12.92 11.90
CA PRO A 91 -26.51 13.29 11.38
C PRO A 91 -25.55 12.10 11.35
N ARG A 92 -24.66 12.08 10.35
CA ARG A 92 -23.62 11.06 10.22
C ARG A 92 -22.25 11.69 10.42
N HIS A 93 -21.42 11.08 11.27
CA HIS A 93 -20.07 11.56 11.59
C HIS A 93 -19.05 10.84 10.70
N LEU A 94 -18.43 11.59 9.80
CA LEU A 94 -17.50 11.08 8.80
C LEU A 94 -16.14 11.78 8.91
N TRP A 95 -15.06 11.06 8.68
CA TRP A 95 -13.77 11.64 8.33
C TRP A 95 -13.56 11.53 6.83
N VAL A 96 -13.38 12.69 6.18
CA VAL A 96 -13.16 12.82 4.74
C VAL A 96 -11.95 13.72 4.52
N ASP A 97 -10.84 13.16 4.05
CA ASP A 97 -9.56 13.85 3.87
C ASP A 97 -9.68 15.21 3.15
N ALA A 98 -10.46 15.28 2.06
CA ALA A 98 -10.64 16.47 1.24
C ALA A 98 -11.35 17.64 1.97
N LEU A 99 -12.09 17.35 3.05
CA LEU A 99 -12.86 18.34 3.82
C LEU A 99 -12.37 18.52 5.26
N CYS A 100 -11.77 17.49 5.86
CA CYS A 100 -11.33 17.50 7.26
C CYS A 100 -9.91 18.08 7.39
N ILE A 101 -9.10 17.98 6.34
CA ILE A 101 -7.74 18.53 6.27
C ILE A 101 -7.78 19.85 5.50
N ASN A 102 -7.15 20.88 6.04
CA ASN A 102 -6.92 22.12 5.32
C ASN A 102 -5.86 21.92 4.22
N GLN A 103 -6.32 21.57 3.02
CA GLN A 103 -5.45 21.28 1.86
C GLN A 103 -4.55 22.46 1.43
N HIS A 104 -4.84 23.69 1.88
CA HIS A 104 -4.08 24.90 1.56
C HIS A 104 -3.03 25.26 2.61
N ASP A 105 -3.07 24.62 3.78
CA ASP A 105 -2.06 24.75 4.83
C ASP A 105 -1.16 23.51 4.76
N ILE A 106 0.05 23.67 4.23
CA ILE A 106 0.98 22.56 4.03
C ILE A 106 1.42 21.98 5.38
N ASP A 107 1.60 22.82 6.40
CA ASP A 107 2.05 22.36 7.72
C ASP A 107 0.93 21.53 8.39
N GLU A 108 -0.32 22.00 8.34
CA GLU A 108 -1.47 21.22 8.81
C GLU A 108 -1.62 19.93 8.00
N ARG A 109 -1.47 19.97 6.66
CA ARG A 109 -1.57 18.78 5.82
C ARG A 109 -0.48 17.77 6.13
N ASP A 110 0.78 18.20 6.24
CA ASP A 110 1.93 17.34 6.57
C ASP A 110 1.66 16.61 7.89
N ASP A 111 1.18 17.34 8.89
CA ASP A 111 0.82 16.83 10.22
C ASP A 111 -0.36 15.84 10.18
N GLN A 112 -1.48 16.21 9.55
CA GLN A 112 -2.64 15.31 9.43
C GLN A 112 -2.30 14.05 8.64
N VAL A 113 -1.47 14.15 7.58
CA VAL A 113 -1.02 12.99 6.79
C VAL A 113 -0.14 12.05 7.61
N LEU A 114 0.72 12.59 8.47
CA LEU A 114 1.48 11.78 9.44
C LEU A 114 0.52 10.98 10.35
N HIS A 115 -0.60 11.59 10.76
CA HIS A 115 -1.59 11.02 11.68
C HIS A 115 -2.73 10.24 11.03
N MET A 116 -2.83 10.19 9.70
CA MET A 116 -3.89 9.44 9.00
C MET A 116 -3.96 7.97 9.45
N GLY A 117 -2.84 7.36 9.82
CA GLY A 117 -2.82 5.96 10.26
C GLY A 117 -3.61 5.76 11.55
N ASP A 118 -3.53 6.72 12.46
CA ASP A 118 -4.25 6.73 13.72
C ASP A 118 -5.72 7.11 13.52
N ILE A 119 -6.02 8.06 12.64
CA ILE A 119 -7.40 8.40 12.26
C ILE A 119 -8.14 7.16 11.74
N TYR A 120 -7.57 6.42 10.79
CA TYR A 120 -8.21 5.19 10.33
C TYR A 120 -8.21 4.08 11.39
N ARG A 121 -7.24 4.06 12.31
CA ARG A 121 -7.19 3.07 13.40
C ARG A 121 -8.29 3.28 14.44
N TYR A 122 -8.66 4.53 14.71
CA TYR A 122 -9.62 4.88 15.76
C TYR A 122 -11.04 5.13 15.24
N CYS A 123 -11.26 5.12 13.93
CA CYS A 123 -12.62 5.15 13.38
C CYS A 123 -13.41 3.89 13.79
N THR A 124 -14.73 3.97 13.78
CA THR A 124 -15.60 2.81 14.05
C THR A 124 -15.66 1.87 12.85
N THR A 125 -15.69 2.43 11.64
CA THR A 125 -15.77 1.71 10.37
C THR A 125 -15.12 2.56 9.29
N ASP A 126 -14.35 1.93 8.41
CA ASP A 126 -13.96 2.51 7.12
C ASP A 126 -14.97 2.12 6.04
N LEU A 127 -15.50 3.14 5.36
CA LEU A 127 -16.46 3.02 4.28
C LEU A 127 -15.70 3.08 2.96
N LEU A 128 -15.49 1.92 2.34
CA LEU A 128 -14.78 1.79 1.07
C LEU A 128 -15.75 2.02 -0.10
N TRP A 129 -15.80 3.26 -0.59
CA TRP A 129 -16.70 3.67 -1.67
C TRP A 129 -16.20 3.22 -3.05
N LEU A 130 -17.01 2.40 -3.74
CA LEU A 130 -16.70 1.88 -5.07
C LEU A 130 -17.35 2.67 -6.21
N GLY A 131 -18.41 3.45 -5.93
CA GLY A 131 -19.16 4.20 -6.93
C GLY A 131 -20.67 4.08 -6.75
N ALA A 132 -21.45 4.70 -7.63
CA ALA A 132 -22.91 4.74 -7.52
C ALA A 132 -23.62 3.43 -7.94
N ASP A 133 -22.93 2.53 -8.63
CA ASP A 133 -23.54 1.31 -9.17
C ASP A 133 -23.59 0.18 -8.12
N ALA A 134 -24.73 0.05 -7.46
CA ALA A 134 -25.01 -1.01 -6.49
C ALA A 134 -24.92 -2.43 -7.08
N SER A 135 -24.99 -2.57 -8.42
CA SER A 135 -24.93 -3.88 -9.08
C SER A 135 -23.56 -4.54 -8.92
N ILE A 136 -22.49 -3.76 -8.78
CA ILE A 136 -21.11 -4.25 -8.57
C ILE A 136 -21.03 -5.14 -7.32
N LEU A 137 -21.61 -4.69 -6.20
CA LEU A 137 -21.60 -5.45 -4.95
C LEU A 137 -22.58 -6.64 -5.00
N THR A 138 -23.80 -6.43 -5.50
CA THR A 138 -24.82 -7.49 -5.50
C THR A 138 -24.45 -8.65 -6.44
N GLN A 139 -23.96 -8.35 -7.63
CA GLN A 139 -23.50 -9.37 -8.59
C GLN A 139 -22.16 -9.98 -8.17
N GLY A 140 -21.25 -9.17 -7.62
CA GLY A 140 -19.99 -9.66 -7.07
C GLY A 140 -20.20 -10.65 -5.93
N ALA A 141 -21.12 -10.36 -5.00
CA ALA A 141 -21.52 -11.27 -3.92
C ALA A 141 -22.06 -12.61 -4.47
N ALA A 142 -22.96 -12.54 -5.46
CA ALA A 142 -23.54 -13.72 -6.08
C ALA A 142 -22.46 -14.57 -6.79
N ALA A 143 -21.50 -13.94 -7.47
CA ALA A 143 -20.37 -14.61 -8.09
C ALA A 143 -19.48 -15.30 -7.05
N MET A 144 -19.04 -14.59 -6.00
CA MET A 144 -18.23 -15.16 -4.92
C MET A 144 -18.93 -16.36 -4.27
N LYS A 145 -20.23 -16.25 -3.98
CA LYS A 145 -21.02 -17.35 -3.42
C LYS A 145 -21.10 -18.56 -4.35
N THR A 146 -21.25 -18.33 -5.66
CA THR A 146 -21.35 -19.42 -6.65
C THR A 146 -20.01 -20.13 -6.87
N ILE A 147 -18.93 -19.37 -6.85
CA ILE A 147 -17.56 -19.90 -6.98
C ILE A 147 -17.17 -20.71 -5.73
N GLY A 148 -17.55 -20.23 -4.54
CA GLY A 148 -16.95 -20.64 -3.28
C GLY A 148 -15.63 -19.90 -3.05
N THR A 149 -14.73 -20.47 -2.27
CA THR A 149 -13.42 -19.84 -2.01
C THR A 149 -12.48 -19.95 -3.21
N ILE A 150 -11.49 -19.07 -3.30
CA ILE A 150 -10.49 -19.15 -4.38
C ILE A 150 -9.62 -20.43 -4.29
N THR A 151 -9.40 -20.98 -3.09
CA THR A 151 -8.66 -22.24 -2.90
C THR A 151 -9.48 -23.42 -3.44
N GLN A 152 -10.79 -23.45 -3.17
CA GLN A 152 -11.71 -24.44 -3.75
C GLN A 152 -11.79 -24.31 -5.27
N LEU A 153 -11.83 -23.08 -5.79
CA LEU A 153 -11.81 -22.83 -7.23
C LEU A 153 -10.55 -23.39 -7.90
N GLU A 154 -9.37 -23.15 -7.32
CA GLU A 154 -8.11 -23.70 -7.80
C GLU A 154 -8.10 -25.24 -7.75
N GLU A 155 -8.58 -25.86 -6.67
CA GLU A 155 -8.70 -27.32 -6.56
C GLU A 155 -9.62 -27.92 -7.63
N LYS A 156 -10.78 -27.28 -7.87
CA LYS A 156 -11.69 -27.68 -8.95
C LYS A 156 -11.00 -27.60 -10.31
N PHE A 157 -10.27 -26.51 -10.57
CA PHE A 157 -9.56 -26.32 -11.83
C PHE A 157 -8.41 -27.30 -12.04
N VAL A 158 -7.61 -27.58 -11.01
CA VAL A 158 -6.55 -28.60 -11.05
C VAL A 158 -7.15 -30.00 -11.30
N ARG A 159 -8.26 -30.35 -10.63
CA ARG A 159 -8.97 -31.61 -10.86
C ARG A 159 -9.49 -31.72 -12.28
N TRP A 160 -10.08 -30.65 -12.80
CA TRP A 160 -10.51 -30.53 -14.19
C TRP A 160 -9.33 -30.77 -15.13
N ARG A 161 -8.23 -30.00 -15.03
CA ARG A 161 -7.04 -30.17 -15.88
C ARG A 161 -6.49 -31.60 -15.87
N ARG A 162 -6.41 -32.24 -14.69
CA ARG A 162 -5.92 -33.62 -14.56
C ARG A 162 -6.81 -34.62 -15.31
N ARG A 163 -8.14 -34.41 -15.29
CA ARG A 163 -9.11 -35.30 -15.93
C ARG A 163 -9.15 -35.14 -17.45
N PHE A 164 -8.96 -33.92 -17.97
CA PHE A 164 -9.00 -33.65 -19.42
C PHE A 164 -7.65 -33.83 -20.14
N CYS A 165 -6.55 -34.05 -19.41
CA CYS A 165 -5.32 -34.55 -20.01
C CYS A 165 -5.34 -36.08 -20.26
N ASP A 166 -6.30 -36.81 -19.68
CA ASP A 166 -6.50 -38.26 -19.83
C ASP A 166 -7.91 -38.57 -20.36
N SER A 167 -8.10 -38.43 -21.68
CA SER A 167 -9.23 -38.91 -22.50
C SER A 167 -10.66 -38.35 -22.26
N ASP A 168 -11.36 -38.17 -23.38
CA ASP A 168 -12.67 -37.54 -23.56
C ASP A 168 -13.82 -38.14 -22.72
N SER A 169 -14.44 -37.30 -21.88
CA SER A 169 -15.82 -37.43 -21.42
C SER A 169 -16.28 -36.13 -20.73
N PRO A 170 -17.30 -35.40 -21.26
CA PRO A 170 -17.70 -34.09 -20.76
C PRO A 170 -18.87 -34.18 -19.77
N GLU A 171 -18.79 -34.95 -18.69
CA GLU A 171 -19.90 -35.04 -17.71
C GLU A 171 -19.40 -35.10 -16.26
N THR A 172 -19.23 -33.93 -15.65
CA THR A 172 -19.66 -33.64 -14.26
C THR A 172 -19.70 -32.13 -14.08
N GLN A 173 -20.93 -31.63 -14.08
CA GLN A 173 -21.35 -30.26 -14.32
C GLN A 173 -21.26 -29.40 -13.04
N ASP A 174 -20.06 -29.06 -12.59
CA ASP A 174 -19.86 -27.85 -11.76
C ASP A 174 -19.65 -26.67 -12.71
N GLN A 175 -20.72 -26.28 -13.43
CA GLN A 175 -20.65 -25.16 -14.38
C GLN A 175 -20.67 -23.85 -13.60
N LEU A 176 -19.48 -23.31 -13.34
CA LEU A 176 -19.36 -21.89 -12.98
C LEU A 176 -20.10 -21.04 -14.04
N PRO A 177 -20.87 -20.02 -13.64
CA PRO A 177 -21.55 -19.13 -14.57
C PRO A 177 -20.58 -18.54 -15.58
N LYS A 178 -20.91 -18.49 -16.88
CA LYS A 178 -19.97 -18.03 -17.92
C LYS A 178 -19.38 -16.63 -17.65
N ASP A 179 -20.09 -15.80 -16.89
CA ASP A 179 -19.74 -14.42 -16.56
C ASP A 179 -19.01 -14.24 -15.22
N TRP A 180 -18.68 -15.31 -14.48
CA TRP A 180 -18.10 -15.19 -13.13
C TRP A 180 -16.82 -14.34 -13.10
N GLN A 181 -15.96 -14.46 -14.12
CA GLN A 181 -14.72 -13.69 -14.23
C GLN A 181 -14.99 -12.19 -14.45
N GLU A 182 -16.03 -11.86 -15.20
CA GLU A 182 -16.44 -10.48 -15.44
C GLU A 182 -16.96 -9.86 -14.16
N ARG A 183 -17.81 -10.58 -13.40
CA ARG A 183 -18.31 -10.11 -12.11
C ARG A 183 -17.20 -9.87 -11.09
N LEU A 184 -16.20 -10.76 -11.03
CA LEU A 184 -15.03 -10.53 -10.17
C LEU A 184 -14.19 -9.34 -10.64
N ARG A 185 -14.04 -9.14 -11.96
CA ARG A 185 -13.36 -7.97 -12.52
C ARG A 185 -14.07 -6.68 -12.13
N ASP A 186 -15.38 -6.65 -12.27
CA ASP A 186 -16.21 -5.49 -11.94
C ASP A 186 -16.15 -5.14 -10.45
N LEU A 187 -15.98 -6.14 -9.57
CA LEU A 187 -15.81 -5.93 -8.14
C LEU A 187 -14.38 -5.53 -7.74
N PHE A 188 -13.35 -6.25 -8.21
CA PHE A 188 -11.99 -6.17 -7.66
C PHE A 188 -10.96 -5.45 -8.54
N GLN A 189 -11.29 -5.19 -9.82
CA GLN A 189 -10.34 -4.63 -10.78
C GLN A 189 -10.81 -3.33 -11.43
N THR A 190 -12.11 -3.21 -11.72
CA THR A 190 -12.72 -2.03 -12.35
C THR A 190 -12.73 -0.82 -11.41
N PRO A 191 -13.09 -0.93 -10.12
CA PRO A 191 -13.08 0.22 -9.21
C PRO A 191 -11.65 0.72 -9.00
N GLU A 192 -11.40 1.99 -9.28
CA GLU A 192 -10.05 2.56 -9.21
C GLU A 192 -9.48 2.58 -7.78
N VAL A 193 -10.34 2.49 -6.77
CA VAL A 193 -9.96 2.55 -5.35
C VAL A 193 -8.95 1.47 -4.99
N TRP A 194 -9.08 0.25 -5.54
CA TRP A 194 -8.16 -0.87 -5.33
C TRP A 194 -6.72 -0.56 -5.74
N ARG A 195 -6.55 0.37 -6.68
CA ARG A 195 -5.24 0.74 -7.21
C ARG A 195 -4.62 1.89 -6.45
N ARG A 196 -5.32 2.60 -5.54
CA ARG A 196 -4.74 3.74 -4.82
C ARG A 196 -3.69 3.25 -3.82
N VAL A 197 -2.65 4.05 -3.57
CA VAL A 197 -1.66 3.73 -2.52
C VAL A 197 -2.22 3.98 -1.13
N TRP A 198 -3.00 5.05 -0.96
CA TRP A 198 -3.62 5.42 0.32
C TRP A 198 -4.51 4.32 0.88
N ILE A 199 -5.23 3.59 0.02
CA ILE A 199 -6.11 2.49 0.48
C ILE A 199 -5.37 1.43 1.30
N MET A 200 -4.06 1.29 1.08
CA MET A 200 -3.23 0.33 1.81
C MET A 200 -3.11 0.68 3.28
N GLN A 201 -3.09 1.96 3.62
CA GLN A 201 -3.13 2.44 5.00
C GLN A 201 -4.56 2.46 5.54
N GLU A 202 -5.49 3.00 4.76
CA GLU A 202 -6.90 3.20 5.13
C GLU A 202 -7.56 1.87 5.54
N VAL A 203 -7.54 0.89 4.65
CA VAL A 203 -8.15 -0.44 4.85
C VAL A 203 -7.34 -1.30 5.82
N SER A 204 -6.01 -1.13 5.91
CA SER A 204 -5.21 -1.99 6.80
C SER A 204 -5.37 -1.64 8.27
N PHE A 205 -5.61 -0.37 8.60
CA PHE A 205 -5.74 0.06 10.00
C PHE A 205 -7.16 0.06 10.53
N ALA A 206 -8.15 0.23 9.66
CA ALA A 206 -9.55 0.26 10.06
C ALA A 206 -9.97 -1.02 10.81
N PRO A 207 -10.60 -0.89 12.01
CA PRO A 207 -11.03 -2.04 12.78
C PRO A 207 -12.10 -2.85 12.03
N ARG A 208 -13.00 -2.15 11.33
CA ARG A 208 -14.03 -2.71 10.46
C ARG A 208 -14.00 -1.98 9.12
N VAL A 209 -14.18 -2.72 8.04
CA VAL A 209 -14.24 -2.18 6.67
C VAL A 209 -15.53 -2.65 6.03
N VAL A 210 -16.26 -1.73 5.39
CA VAL A 210 -17.49 -2.02 4.65
C VAL A 210 -17.36 -1.41 3.26
N LEU A 211 -17.48 -2.23 2.23
CA LEU A 211 -17.55 -1.76 0.86
C LEU A 211 -18.94 -1.18 0.61
N VAL A 212 -19.01 -0.05 -0.08
CA VAL A 212 -20.24 0.67 -0.38
C VAL A 212 -20.29 0.96 -1.87
N ALA A 213 -21.41 0.63 -2.52
CA ALA A 213 -21.68 1.01 -3.90
C ALA A 213 -23.17 1.35 -4.06
N GLY A 214 -23.47 2.60 -4.43
CA GLY A 214 -24.84 3.11 -4.35
C GLY A 214 -25.41 2.89 -2.94
N ASP A 215 -26.57 2.24 -2.86
CA ASP A 215 -27.21 1.85 -1.59
C ASP A 215 -26.84 0.43 -1.11
N ALA A 216 -26.02 -0.30 -1.87
CA ALA A 216 -25.56 -1.63 -1.48
C ALA A 216 -24.32 -1.55 -0.59
N THR A 217 -24.22 -2.50 0.34
CA THR A 217 -23.05 -2.64 1.22
C THR A 217 -22.58 -4.09 1.29
N MET A 218 -21.29 -4.29 1.54
CA MET A 218 -20.67 -5.60 1.72
C MET A 218 -19.58 -5.52 2.80
N PRO A 219 -19.70 -6.24 3.91
CA PRO A 219 -18.63 -6.32 4.91
C PRO A 219 -17.34 -6.93 4.32
N TRP A 220 -16.18 -6.46 4.75
CA TRP A 220 -14.88 -7.00 4.31
C TRP A 220 -14.73 -8.50 4.62
N GLU A 221 -15.40 -8.99 5.65
CA GLU A 221 -15.40 -10.39 6.06
C GLU A 221 -15.85 -11.33 4.94
N ASP A 222 -16.76 -10.90 4.06
CA ASP A 222 -17.20 -11.68 2.91
C ASP A 222 -16.07 -11.84 1.87
N ILE A 223 -15.27 -10.79 1.68
CA ILE A 223 -14.09 -10.81 0.81
C ILE A 223 -13.01 -11.68 1.43
N ASP A 224 -12.76 -11.53 2.73
CA ASP A 224 -11.74 -12.31 3.43
C ASP A 224 -12.06 -13.81 3.40
N ALA A 225 -13.34 -14.17 3.59
CA ALA A 225 -13.82 -15.54 3.47
C ALA A 225 -13.68 -16.07 2.03
N PHE A 226 -13.99 -15.25 1.01
CA PHE A 226 -13.83 -15.63 -0.40
C PHE A 226 -12.36 -15.88 -0.76
N LEU A 227 -11.45 -15.00 -0.32
CA LEU A 227 -10.02 -15.10 -0.60
C LEU A 227 -9.34 -16.24 0.17
N ASP A 228 -9.93 -16.75 1.26
CA ASP A 228 -9.44 -17.89 2.03
C ASP A 228 -7.94 -17.79 2.36
N VAL A 229 -7.57 -16.60 2.82
CA VAL A 229 -6.18 -16.17 2.96
C VAL A 229 -5.42 -16.97 4.00
N ASP A 230 -6.09 -17.41 5.07
CA ASP A 230 -5.44 -18.20 6.12
C ASP A 230 -5.01 -19.57 5.59
N ARG A 231 -5.85 -20.23 4.79
CA ARG A 231 -5.51 -21.50 4.13
C ARG A 231 -4.40 -21.31 3.10
N TYR A 232 -4.43 -20.19 2.37
CA TYR A 232 -3.33 -19.82 1.46
C TYR A 232 -1.99 -19.72 2.23
N ILE A 233 -1.97 -18.95 3.33
CA ILE A 233 -0.76 -18.73 4.14
C ILE A 233 -0.29 -20.03 4.77
N GLU A 234 -1.19 -20.88 5.29
CA GLU A 234 -0.83 -22.18 5.86
C GLU A 234 -0.12 -23.06 4.84
N LYS A 235 -0.59 -23.06 3.59
CA LYS A 235 -0.05 -23.90 2.52
C LYS A 235 1.23 -23.36 1.88
N HIS A 236 1.29 -22.05 1.64
CA HIS A 236 2.35 -21.43 0.83
C HIS A 236 3.25 -20.44 1.59
N GLY A 237 2.91 -20.16 2.85
CA GLY A 237 3.51 -19.06 3.61
C GLY A 237 2.99 -17.69 3.18
N PHE A 238 3.40 -16.65 3.91
CA PHE A 238 3.20 -15.28 3.47
C PHE A 238 4.05 -15.02 2.22
N PRO A 239 3.48 -14.45 1.14
CA PRO A 239 4.29 -13.97 0.04
C PRO A 239 5.23 -12.88 0.56
N ASP A 240 6.51 -12.97 0.19
CA ASP A 240 7.41 -11.86 0.44
C ASP A 240 7.02 -10.65 -0.44
N ALA A 241 7.65 -9.51 -0.18
CA ALA A 241 7.33 -8.26 -0.85
C ALA A 241 7.69 -8.23 -2.35
N PHE A 242 8.51 -9.16 -2.82
CA PHE A 242 9.08 -9.18 -4.17
C PHE A 242 8.37 -10.17 -5.08
N HIS A 243 7.69 -11.17 -4.51
CA HIS A 243 6.77 -12.04 -5.23
C HIS A 243 5.43 -11.35 -5.57
N GLU A 244 4.66 -12.01 -6.44
CA GLU A 244 3.26 -11.63 -6.72
C GLU A 244 2.34 -12.06 -5.57
N ALA A 245 1.12 -11.51 -5.54
CA ALA A 245 0.14 -11.77 -4.47
C ALA A 245 -0.21 -13.26 -4.33
N PHE A 246 -0.22 -13.97 -5.46
CA PHE A 246 -0.41 -15.40 -5.57
C PHE A 246 0.88 -16.01 -6.14
N SER A 247 1.55 -16.86 -5.37
CA SER A 247 2.83 -17.48 -5.69
C SER A 247 2.85 -18.22 -7.05
N HIS A 248 4.02 -18.73 -7.46
CA HIS A 248 4.18 -19.36 -8.78
C HIS A 248 3.42 -20.69 -8.97
N GLU A 249 2.87 -21.27 -7.92
CA GLU A 249 2.32 -22.65 -7.93
C GLU A 249 0.85 -22.73 -8.35
N TRP A 250 0.19 -21.61 -8.65
CA TRP A 250 -1.24 -21.55 -8.93
C TRP A 250 -1.55 -21.69 -10.44
N SER A 251 -2.51 -22.54 -10.79
CA SER A 251 -2.98 -22.74 -12.16
C SER A 251 -3.78 -21.55 -12.69
N LEU A 252 -4.53 -20.87 -11.81
CA LEU A 252 -5.28 -19.65 -12.13
C LEU A 252 -4.51 -18.36 -11.80
N LYS A 253 -3.19 -18.46 -11.62
CA LYS A 253 -2.32 -17.34 -11.21
C LYS A 253 -2.54 -16.06 -12.00
N THR A 254 -2.57 -16.13 -13.33
CA THR A 254 -2.76 -14.94 -14.18
C THR A 254 -4.09 -14.25 -13.90
N THR A 255 -5.17 -15.03 -13.77
CA THR A 255 -6.51 -14.48 -13.45
C THR A 255 -6.52 -13.86 -12.07
N PHE A 256 -5.99 -14.56 -11.06
CA PHE A 256 -5.96 -14.05 -9.69
C PHE A 256 -5.07 -12.81 -9.54
N ASN A 257 -3.91 -12.77 -10.19
CA ASN A 257 -3.04 -11.60 -10.15
C ASN A 257 -3.67 -10.39 -10.86
N ASN A 258 -4.36 -10.59 -11.97
CA ASN A 258 -4.98 -9.49 -12.69
C ASN A 258 -6.23 -8.94 -11.98
N THR A 259 -6.98 -9.80 -11.29
CA THR A 259 -8.29 -9.45 -10.73
C THR A 259 -8.29 -9.28 -9.22
N LEU A 260 -7.62 -10.16 -8.46
CA LEU A 260 -7.75 -10.25 -6.99
C LEU A 260 -6.51 -9.76 -6.22
N ALA A 261 -5.39 -9.48 -6.89
CA ALA A 261 -4.12 -9.18 -6.22
C ALA A 261 -4.21 -8.07 -5.17
N HIS A 262 -4.91 -6.96 -5.47
CA HIS A 262 -5.03 -5.84 -4.54
C HIS A 262 -5.79 -6.23 -3.26
N ALA A 263 -6.91 -6.94 -3.41
CA ALA A 263 -7.70 -7.43 -2.29
C ALA A 263 -6.90 -8.45 -1.45
N GLN A 264 -6.19 -9.37 -2.10
CA GLN A 264 -5.31 -10.35 -1.44
C GLN A 264 -4.19 -9.68 -0.66
N ILE A 265 -3.51 -8.70 -1.26
CA ILE A 265 -2.41 -7.97 -0.61
C ILE A 265 -2.93 -7.19 0.61
N LEU A 266 -4.12 -6.58 0.52
CA LEU A 266 -4.78 -5.93 1.65
C LEU A 266 -5.14 -6.92 2.77
N ALA A 267 -5.68 -8.09 2.42
CA ALA A 267 -5.99 -9.15 3.38
C ALA A 267 -4.72 -9.67 4.10
N HIS A 268 -3.61 -9.80 3.38
CA HIS A 268 -2.30 -10.10 3.99
C HIS A 268 -1.84 -8.98 4.93
N GLN A 269 -1.93 -7.71 4.49
CA GLN A 269 -1.47 -6.59 5.29
C GLN A 269 -2.29 -6.41 6.58
N ARG A 270 -3.61 -6.61 6.53
CA ARG A 270 -4.48 -6.60 7.72
C ARG A 270 -4.04 -7.63 8.76
N ARG A 271 -3.62 -8.83 8.33
CA ARG A 271 -3.05 -9.86 9.22
C ARG A 271 -1.72 -9.43 9.83
N ILE A 272 -0.84 -8.80 9.05
CA ILE A 272 0.46 -8.27 9.53
C ILE A 272 0.24 -7.18 10.60
N VAL A 273 -0.69 -6.24 10.36
CA VAL A 273 -1.04 -5.17 11.31
C VAL A 273 -1.62 -5.77 12.60
N ALA A 274 -2.55 -6.73 12.48
CA ALA A 274 -3.15 -7.40 13.64
C ALA A 274 -2.11 -8.19 14.46
N ALA A 275 -1.18 -8.89 13.81
CA ALA A 275 -0.10 -9.61 14.48
C ALA A 275 0.86 -8.66 15.22
N THR A 276 1.22 -7.54 14.59
CA THR A 276 2.10 -6.51 15.19
C THR A 276 1.45 -5.91 16.45
N LYS A 277 0.15 -5.58 16.39
CA LYS A 277 -0.61 -5.08 17.54
C LYS A 277 -0.62 -6.07 18.70
N LYS A 278 -0.88 -7.37 18.43
CA LYS A 278 -0.84 -8.43 19.44
C LYS A 278 0.54 -8.56 20.11
N GLN A 279 1.63 -8.45 19.33
CA GLN A 279 2.99 -8.50 19.85
C GLN A 279 3.30 -7.29 20.75
N GLN A 280 2.91 -6.09 20.34
CA GLN A 280 3.10 -4.87 21.14
C GLN A 280 2.35 -4.93 22.47
N GLN A 281 1.09 -5.39 22.45
CA GLN A 281 0.29 -5.55 23.67
C GLN A 281 0.91 -6.58 24.64
N LYS A 282 1.43 -7.69 24.13
CA LYS A 282 2.16 -8.68 24.95
C LYS A 282 3.41 -8.09 25.59
N LYS A 283 4.21 -7.30 24.85
CA LYS A 283 5.41 -6.63 25.39
C LYS A 283 5.07 -5.62 26.50
N GLN A 284 3.99 -4.84 26.34
CA GLN A 284 3.53 -3.88 27.35
C GLN A 284 2.97 -4.55 28.62
N GLN A 285 2.34 -5.72 28.49
CA GLN A 285 1.88 -6.51 29.64
C GLN A 285 3.04 -7.17 30.38
N ALA A 286 4.07 -7.63 29.67
CA ALA A 286 5.28 -8.23 30.24
C ALA A 286 6.18 -7.21 30.96
N SER A 287 6.07 -5.91 30.65
CA SER A 287 6.85 -4.84 31.28
C SER A 287 6.23 -4.27 32.57
N LYS A 288 5.10 -4.79 33.06
CA LYS A 288 4.59 -4.46 34.41
C LYS A 288 5.42 -5.21 35.46
N PRO A 289 6.02 -4.54 36.46
CA PRO A 289 6.86 -5.19 37.44
C PRO A 289 6.01 -6.08 38.34
N THR A 290 6.16 -7.39 38.22
CA THR A 290 5.72 -8.34 39.24
C THR A 290 6.96 -8.69 40.07
N PRO A 291 6.96 -8.53 41.40
CA PRO A 291 8.08 -8.95 42.22
C PRO A 291 8.12 -10.49 42.25
N SER A 292 9.33 -11.04 42.14
CA SER A 292 9.64 -12.47 42.27
C SER A 292 9.33 -13.35 41.05
N GLN A 293 10.32 -13.49 40.16
CA GLN A 293 11.10 -14.74 40.02
C GLN A 293 12.16 -14.53 38.93
N ALA A 294 13.42 -14.44 39.37
CA ALA A 294 14.57 -14.60 38.50
C ALA A 294 14.70 -16.08 38.17
N HIS A 295 14.45 -16.46 36.92
CA HIS A 295 15.16 -17.55 36.28
C HIS A 295 15.24 -17.28 34.78
N GLU A 296 16.45 -17.51 34.30
CA GLU A 296 16.98 -17.29 32.98
C GLU A 296 16.27 -18.17 31.94
N ASP A 297 16.04 -17.61 30.75
CA ASP A 297 16.26 -18.27 29.47
C ASP A 297 15.90 -17.29 28.35
N ALA A 298 16.85 -16.43 28.01
CA ALA A 298 16.78 -15.50 26.89
C ALA A 298 17.97 -15.75 25.96
N SER A 299 17.87 -16.78 25.12
CA SER A 299 18.63 -16.87 23.87
C SER A 299 18.16 -18.07 23.06
N SER A 300 17.06 -17.92 22.33
CA SER A 300 16.93 -18.64 21.06
C SER A 300 17.62 -17.79 19.99
N PRO A 301 18.58 -18.33 19.24
CA PRO A 301 19.26 -17.57 18.20
C PRO A 301 18.24 -17.27 17.10
N GLU A 302 17.85 -16.01 16.96
CA GLU A 302 17.17 -15.53 15.76
C GLU A 302 18.12 -15.80 14.58
N HIS A 303 17.70 -16.65 13.64
CA HIS A 303 18.42 -16.85 12.39
C HIS A 303 18.59 -15.48 11.70
N PRO A 304 19.81 -15.07 11.31
CA PRO A 304 20.08 -13.75 10.70
C PRO A 304 19.33 -13.47 9.39
N ASP A 305 18.71 -14.50 8.80
CA ASP A 305 18.13 -14.48 7.46
C ASP A 305 16.60 -14.29 7.43
N GLN A 306 15.92 -14.21 8.59
CA GLN A 306 14.47 -13.94 8.62
C GLN A 306 14.18 -12.44 8.57
N GLU A 307 14.15 -11.88 7.37
CA GLU A 307 13.78 -10.50 7.14
C GLU A 307 12.37 -10.17 7.64
N THR A 308 12.22 -8.99 8.27
CA THR A 308 10.93 -8.56 8.78
C THR A 308 10.01 -8.07 7.64
N PRO A 309 8.79 -8.62 7.49
CA PRO A 309 7.83 -8.21 6.46
C PRO A 309 7.30 -6.78 6.65
N THR A 310 7.69 -6.13 7.75
CA THR A 310 7.31 -4.79 8.18
C THR A 310 8.38 -3.73 7.90
N SER A 311 9.52 -4.08 7.29
CA SER A 311 10.51 -3.08 6.88
C SER A 311 9.93 -2.15 5.81
N LEU A 312 10.34 -0.88 5.80
CA LEU A 312 9.84 0.10 4.83
C LEU A 312 10.10 -0.35 3.38
N LEU A 313 11.25 -0.97 3.09
CA LEU A 313 11.55 -1.52 1.77
C LEU A 313 10.55 -2.60 1.36
N ASN A 314 10.24 -3.55 2.25
CA ASN A 314 9.29 -4.61 1.98
C ASN A 314 7.87 -4.06 1.79
N ILE A 315 7.47 -3.04 2.56
CA ILE A 315 6.18 -2.39 2.38
C ILE A 315 6.12 -1.67 1.02
N LEU A 316 7.12 -0.85 0.70
CA LEU A 316 7.21 -0.16 -0.59
C LEU A 316 7.16 -1.16 -1.76
N ALA A 317 7.94 -2.24 -1.68
CA ALA A 317 7.99 -3.27 -2.71
C ALA A 317 6.65 -4.02 -2.81
N ARG A 318 6.01 -4.41 -1.70
CA ARG A 318 4.71 -5.10 -1.69
C ARG A 318 3.62 -4.25 -2.34
N PHE A 319 3.58 -2.96 -2.04
CA PHE A 319 2.59 -2.03 -2.57
C PHE A 319 3.05 -1.31 -3.83
N ARG A 320 4.11 -1.79 -4.48
CA ARG A 320 4.67 -1.12 -5.66
C ARG A 320 3.59 -0.87 -6.69
N TYR A 321 2.71 -1.82 -6.99
CA TYR A 321 1.72 -1.75 -8.09
C TYR A 321 0.56 -0.76 -7.89
N THR A 322 0.47 -0.14 -6.71
CA THR A 322 -0.48 0.95 -6.48
C THR A 322 -0.11 2.23 -7.23
N ARG A 323 -1.06 3.16 -7.32
CA ARG A 323 -1.01 4.45 -8.00
C ARG A 323 -1.18 5.56 -6.96
N SER A 324 -0.59 6.70 -7.27
CA SER A 324 -0.83 7.95 -6.56
C SER A 324 -0.90 9.11 -7.56
N THR A 325 -1.64 10.16 -7.19
CA THR A 325 -1.70 11.39 -7.97
C THR A 325 -0.46 12.24 -7.70
N ASP A 326 -0.12 12.45 -6.43
CA ASP A 326 1.18 12.99 -6.04
C ASP A 326 2.20 11.84 -5.97
N PRO A 327 3.34 11.90 -6.68
CA PRO A 327 4.33 10.85 -6.64
C PRO A 327 4.95 10.63 -5.25
N ARG A 328 4.96 11.63 -4.36
CA ARG A 328 5.49 11.54 -2.99
C ARG A 328 4.65 10.60 -2.10
N ASP A 329 3.35 10.48 -2.39
CA ASP A 329 2.43 9.61 -1.65
C ASP A 329 2.79 8.12 -1.76
N LYS A 330 3.58 7.73 -2.77
CA LYS A 330 4.15 6.37 -2.86
C LYS A 330 5.00 6.01 -1.65
N ILE A 331 5.51 7.01 -0.94
CA ILE A 331 6.26 6.86 0.29
C ILE A 331 5.37 7.22 1.48
N PHE A 332 4.77 8.42 1.48
CA PHE A 332 4.06 8.95 2.65
C PHE A 332 2.90 8.06 3.11
N ALA A 333 2.10 7.53 2.20
CA ALA A 333 0.98 6.64 2.50
C ALA A 333 1.38 5.30 3.14
N LEU A 334 2.67 4.96 3.11
CA LEU A 334 3.18 3.67 3.55
C LEU A 334 4.07 3.78 4.80
N LEU A 335 4.41 4.99 5.24
CA LEU A 335 5.26 5.22 6.42
C LEU A 335 4.62 4.69 7.71
N SER A 336 3.31 4.83 7.86
CA SER A 336 2.60 4.37 9.07
C SER A 336 2.49 2.84 9.16
N LEU A 337 2.66 2.12 8.04
CA LEU A 337 2.63 0.65 8.00
C LEU A 337 3.92 -0.01 8.51
N THR A 338 5.00 0.77 8.73
CA THR A 338 6.25 0.28 9.34
C THR A 338 6.37 0.77 10.78
N PRO A 339 6.78 -0.09 11.74
CA PRO A 339 7.09 0.36 13.10
C PRO A 339 8.35 1.22 13.18
N SER A 340 9.20 1.22 12.14
CA SER A 340 10.41 2.03 12.03
C SER A 340 10.41 2.77 10.69
N PRO A 341 9.83 3.99 10.62
CA PRO A 341 9.79 4.80 9.41
C PRO A 341 11.13 5.45 9.08
N LEU A 342 12.23 5.05 9.74
CA LEU A 342 13.58 5.58 9.51
C LEU A 342 13.69 7.10 9.74
N SER A 343 12.89 7.63 10.68
CA SER A 343 12.75 9.06 10.96
C SER A 343 12.21 9.90 9.79
N LEU A 344 11.72 9.26 8.72
CA LEU A 344 11.04 9.95 7.63
C LEU A 344 9.68 10.46 8.13
N ARG A 345 9.38 11.70 7.79
CA ARG A 345 8.07 12.32 7.99
C ARG A 345 7.52 12.78 6.65
N PRO A 346 6.19 12.68 6.41
CA PRO A 346 5.56 13.30 5.27
C PRO A 346 5.90 14.80 5.24
N THR A 347 6.34 15.28 4.09
CA THR A 347 6.37 16.72 3.85
C THR A 347 6.16 17.07 2.39
N TYR A 348 5.20 17.94 2.15
CA TYR A 348 4.90 18.43 0.82
C TYR A 348 5.62 19.75 0.48
N HIS A 349 6.44 20.28 1.39
CA HIS A 349 7.35 21.41 1.12
C HIS A 349 8.49 21.05 0.17
N LEU A 350 8.93 19.79 0.17
CA LEU A 350 10.04 19.32 -0.65
C LEU A 350 9.57 18.80 -2.02
N PRO A 351 10.32 19.07 -3.10
CA PRO A 351 10.03 18.51 -4.41
C PRO A 351 10.29 16.99 -4.44
N THR A 352 9.58 16.27 -5.31
CA THR A 352 9.62 14.80 -5.43
C THR A 352 11.04 14.22 -5.49
N PRO A 353 12.00 14.75 -6.29
CA PRO A 353 13.34 14.17 -6.35
C PRO A 353 14.07 14.16 -5.00
N GLN A 354 13.85 15.19 -4.15
CA GLN A 354 14.49 15.28 -2.84
C GLN A 354 13.88 14.30 -1.84
N VAL A 355 12.55 14.12 -1.86
CA VAL A 355 11.85 13.12 -1.05
C VAL A 355 12.33 11.71 -1.42
N PHE A 356 12.42 11.41 -2.72
CA PHE A 356 12.87 10.10 -3.19
C PHE A 356 14.33 9.84 -2.84
N ALA A 357 15.22 10.84 -3.02
CA ALA A 357 16.63 10.72 -2.67
C ALA A 357 16.84 10.49 -1.18
N SER A 358 16.13 11.24 -0.33
CA SER A 358 16.21 11.11 1.12
C SER A 358 15.70 9.75 1.59
N THR A 359 14.63 9.24 0.97
CA THR A 359 14.08 7.91 1.26
C THR A 359 15.04 6.81 0.83
N ALA A 360 15.59 6.88 -0.39
CA ALA A 360 16.57 5.91 -0.88
C ALA A 360 17.82 5.88 0.02
N LEU A 361 18.31 7.05 0.43
CA LEU A 361 19.43 7.17 1.35
C LEU A 361 19.14 6.54 2.72
N ALA A 362 17.95 6.81 3.29
CA ALA A 362 17.53 6.23 4.55
C ALA A 362 17.44 4.70 4.47
N LEU A 363 16.87 4.15 3.38
CA LEU A 363 16.77 2.71 3.15
C LEU A 363 18.15 2.04 3.03
N ILE A 364 19.09 2.64 2.28
CA ILE A 364 20.47 2.13 2.14
C ILE A 364 21.17 2.12 3.50
N ASN A 365 21.10 3.23 4.24
CA ASN A 365 21.75 3.35 5.55
C ASN A 365 21.14 2.40 6.59
N ALA A 366 19.83 2.21 6.59
CA ALA A 366 19.14 1.33 7.51
C ALA A 366 19.42 -0.15 7.23
N SER A 367 19.38 -0.55 5.95
CA SER A 367 19.63 -1.93 5.54
C SER A 367 21.12 -2.29 5.51
N ARG A 368 22.01 -1.29 5.45
CA ARG A 368 23.45 -1.46 5.18
C ARG A 368 23.73 -2.29 3.93
N SER A 369 22.82 -2.24 2.96
CA SER A 369 22.84 -3.00 1.72
C SER A 369 22.63 -2.10 0.51
N LEU A 370 23.21 -2.50 -0.62
CA LEU A 370 22.99 -1.88 -1.92
C LEU A 370 21.95 -2.62 -2.76
N ASP A 371 21.19 -3.56 -2.17
CA ASP A 371 20.12 -4.30 -2.89
C ASP A 371 19.12 -3.36 -3.56
N LEU A 372 18.84 -2.19 -2.95
CA LEU A 372 18.00 -1.14 -3.54
C LEU A 372 18.52 -0.63 -4.89
N LEU A 373 19.83 -0.76 -5.16
CA LEU A 373 20.47 -0.33 -6.41
C LEU A 373 20.77 -1.51 -7.34
N CYS A 374 21.11 -2.67 -6.78
CA CYS A 374 21.50 -3.85 -7.54
C CYS A 374 20.28 -4.60 -8.10
N GLN A 375 19.18 -4.62 -7.36
CA GLN A 375 17.95 -5.33 -7.71
C GLN A 375 16.73 -4.46 -7.41
N PRO A 376 16.67 -3.24 -8.00
CA PRO A 376 15.60 -2.31 -7.66
C PRO A 376 14.26 -2.88 -8.18
N PRO A 377 13.20 -2.93 -7.37
CA PRO A 377 11.86 -3.24 -7.87
C PRO A 377 11.26 -2.06 -8.69
N TRP A 378 12.02 -0.96 -8.83
CA TRP A 378 11.70 0.26 -9.56
C TRP A 378 12.79 0.58 -10.59
N PRO A 379 12.52 1.37 -11.64
CA PRO A 379 13.58 1.84 -12.54
C PRO A 379 14.49 2.89 -11.85
N LEU A 380 15.78 2.85 -12.20
CA LEU A 380 16.85 3.76 -11.70
C LEU A 380 17.28 4.83 -12.74
N SER A 381 16.52 5.00 -13.82
CA SER A 381 16.91 5.86 -14.96
C SER A 381 15.80 6.81 -15.37
N SER A 382 15.31 7.60 -14.40
CA SER A 382 14.40 8.71 -14.68
C SER A 382 15.21 9.98 -14.98
N PRO A 383 14.90 10.75 -16.04
CA PRO A 383 15.65 11.96 -16.40
C PRO A 383 15.68 13.04 -15.31
N SER A 384 14.70 13.03 -14.40
CA SER A 384 14.53 14.02 -13.33
C SER A 384 15.07 13.56 -11.97
N LEU A 385 15.66 12.36 -11.89
CA LEU A 385 16.18 11.78 -10.65
C LEU A 385 17.68 11.49 -10.79
N PRO A 386 18.47 11.59 -9.69
CA PRO A 386 19.82 11.07 -9.69
C PRO A 386 19.83 9.57 -10.02
N THR A 387 20.86 9.08 -10.69
CA THR A 387 20.94 7.70 -11.23
C THR A 387 20.92 6.59 -10.18
N TRP A 388 21.10 6.93 -8.91
CA TRP A 388 21.04 6.02 -7.77
C TRP A 388 19.68 6.07 -7.05
N VAL A 389 18.77 6.95 -7.46
CA VAL A 389 17.46 7.12 -6.81
C VAL A 389 16.40 6.33 -7.57
N PRO A 390 15.74 5.35 -6.93
CA PRO A 390 14.61 4.65 -7.53
C PRO A 390 13.45 5.61 -7.80
N ASP A 391 12.81 5.46 -8.95
CA ASP A 391 11.52 6.09 -9.21
C ASP A 391 10.41 5.29 -8.52
N PHE A 392 10.14 5.60 -7.25
CA PHE A 392 9.10 4.95 -6.45
C PHE A 392 7.69 5.10 -7.05
N ALA A 393 7.48 6.09 -7.94
CA ALA A 393 6.22 6.35 -8.62
C ALA A 393 6.13 5.81 -10.05
N ALA A 394 7.16 5.10 -10.53
CA ALA A 394 7.17 4.53 -11.87
C ALA A 394 5.94 3.65 -12.14
N ASN A 395 5.37 3.77 -13.34
CA ASN A 395 4.18 3.03 -13.75
C ASN A 395 4.40 1.50 -13.60
N PRO A 396 3.45 0.76 -13.00
CA PRO A 396 3.41 -0.70 -13.00
C PRO A 396 3.84 -1.42 -14.29
N SER A 397 3.49 -0.88 -15.46
CA SER A 397 3.79 -1.50 -16.77
C SER A 397 5.24 -1.33 -17.23
N HIS A 398 6.02 -0.42 -16.64
CA HIS A 398 7.39 -0.07 -17.08
C HIS A 398 8.47 -0.60 -16.11
N ARG A 399 8.15 -1.60 -15.29
CA ARG A 399 9.04 -2.04 -14.20
C ARG A 399 9.92 -3.21 -14.62
N PRO A 400 11.19 -3.23 -14.15
CA PRO A 400 12.09 -4.34 -14.43
C PRO A 400 11.52 -5.64 -13.83
N ALA A 401 11.64 -6.75 -14.58
CA ALA A 401 11.47 -8.06 -14.00
C ALA A 401 12.49 -8.21 -12.88
N LEU A 402 12.03 -8.54 -11.67
CA LEU A 402 12.92 -8.88 -10.56
C LEU A 402 13.67 -10.15 -10.96
N LEU A 403 14.94 -10.01 -11.30
CA LEU A 403 15.75 -11.11 -11.83
C LEU A 403 15.92 -12.23 -10.79
N PHE A 404 16.00 -11.87 -9.50
CA PHE A 404 16.07 -12.78 -8.37
C PHE A 404 15.38 -12.14 -7.16
N ALA A 405 14.58 -12.89 -6.41
CA ALA A 405 13.97 -12.45 -5.14
C ALA A 405 14.90 -12.67 -3.92
N GLN A 406 16.13 -13.14 -4.16
CA GLN A 406 17.13 -13.42 -3.13
C GLN A 406 17.85 -12.14 -2.73
N ARG A 407 17.76 -11.79 -1.43
CA ARG A 407 18.41 -10.62 -0.83
C ARG A 407 19.73 -11.00 -0.18
N ALA A 408 20.59 -10.01 0.07
CA ALA A 408 21.91 -10.22 0.68
C ALA A 408 22.88 -11.13 -0.10
N ILE A 409 22.64 -11.40 -1.40
CA ILE A 409 23.64 -12.04 -2.28
C ILE A 409 24.95 -11.23 -2.29
N PHE A 410 24.82 -9.92 -2.10
CA PHE A 410 25.94 -8.98 -2.00
C PHE A 410 26.01 -8.39 -0.58
N ALA A 411 26.26 -9.23 0.42
CA ALA A 411 26.49 -8.77 1.80
C ALA A 411 27.93 -8.23 1.99
N ALA A 412 28.06 -7.08 2.67
CA ALA A 412 29.35 -6.58 3.12
C ALA A 412 29.83 -7.34 4.37
N SER A 413 31.15 -7.52 4.49
CA SER A 413 31.85 -8.14 5.63
C SER A 413 31.44 -7.52 6.99
N PRO A 414 31.56 -8.24 8.14
CA PRO A 414 30.99 -7.83 9.43
C PRO A 414 31.50 -6.51 10.06
N ALA A 415 32.45 -5.79 9.46
CA ALA A 415 32.85 -4.44 9.89
C ALA A 415 33.67 -3.67 8.82
N PRO A 416 33.67 -2.31 8.79
CA PRO A 416 32.71 -1.37 9.38
C PRO A 416 31.56 -1.06 8.42
N LEU A 417 30.49 -0.47 8.98
CA LEU A 417 29.23 -0.10 8.33
C LEU A 417 29.42 0.59 6.96
N LEU A 418 28.71 0.09 5.94
CA LEU A 418 28.36 0.93 4.79
C LEU A 418 27.64 2.18 5.29
N SER A 419 28.18 3.35 4.98
CA SER A 419 27.51 4.63 5.19
C SER A 419 27.38 5.35 3.86
N ALA A 420 26.19 5.82 3.57
CA ALA A 420 25.87 6.58 2.39
C ALA A 420 25.56 8.02 2.77
N GLN A 421 26.12 8.96 2.01
CA GLN A 421 25.91 10.39 2.15
C GLN A 421 25.61 10.99 0.78
N VAL A 422 24.77 12.02 0.72
CA VAL A 422 24.52 12.76 -0.52
C VAL A 422 25.36 14.03 -0.49
N ASP A 423 26.14 14.23 -1.55
CA ASP A 423 26.78 15.52 -1.78
C ASP A 423 25.74 16.53 -2.25
N ALA A 424 25.36 17.44 -1.35
CA ALA A 424 24.33 18.45 -1.59
C ALA A 424 24.61 19.35 -2.80
N SER A 425 25.87 19.45 -3.24
CA SER A 425 26.27 20.27 -4.39
C SER A 425 26.14 19.57 -5.74
N SER A 426 26.14 18.24 -5.76
CA SER A 426 26.26 17.45 -7.01
C SER A 426 25.19 16.36 -7.18
N ALA A 427 24.30 16.18 -6.19
CA ALA A 427 23.33 15.09 -6.12
C ALA A 427 23.98 13.69 -6.26
N GLN A 428 25.28 13.59 -5.96
CA GLN A 428 26.04 12.35 -6.01
C GLN A 428 25.93 11.60 -4.69
N LEU A 429 25.65 10.30 -4.78
CA LEU A 429 25.75 9.38 -3.64
C LEU A 429 27.23 9.07 -3.38
N ARG A 430 27.72 9.45 -2.21
CA ARG A 430 29.03 9.06 -1.71
C ARG A 430 28.86 7.89 -0.75
N LEU A 431 29.55 6.79 -1.03
CA LEU A 431 29.59 5.61 -0.18
C LEU A 431 30.92 5.60 0.57
N ALA A 432 30.88 5.40 1.88
CA ALA A 432 32.04 5.14 2.72
C ALA A 432 31.91 3.74 3.34
N GLY A 433 32.90 2.90 3.08
CA GLY A 433 32.96 1.47 3.41
C GLY A 433 34.07 0.76 2.62
N TRP A 434 34.38 -0.52 2.93
CA TRP A 434 35.51 -1.24 2.32
C TRP A 434 35.16 -2.06 1.07
N HIS A 435 36.21 -2.26 0.26
CA HIS A 435 36.37 -3.02 -0.98
C HIS A 435 35.80 -4.46 -0.89
N ALA A 436 34.81 -4.79 -1.72
CA ALA A 436 34.42 -6.18 -1.97
C ALA A 436 35.61 -6.91 -2.64
N GLY A 437 36.11 -7.98 -2.02
CA GLY A 437 37.17 -8.82 -2.57
C GLY A 437 36.81 -9.42 -3.94
N ALA A 438 37.81 -10.01 -4.60
CA ALA A 438 37.68 -10.57 -5.95
C ALA A 438 36.57 -11.63 -6.04
N LEU A 439 35.60 -11.42 -6.94
CA LEU A 439 34.67 -12.45 -7.39
C LEU A 439 35.47 -13.56 -8.08
N ARG A 440 35.53 -14.76 -7.48
CA ARG A 440 36.00 -15.95 -8.20
C ARG A 440 34.94 -16.32 -9.24
N ALA A 441 35.38 -16.42 -10.48
CA ALA A 441 34.56 -16.80 -11.62
C ALA A 441 33.78 -18.10 -11.33
N TRP A 442 32.46 -18.05 -11.47
CA TRP A 442 31.66 -19.25 -11.69
C TRP A 442 31.86 -19.63 -13.16
N LEU A 443 32.61 -20.71 -13.40
CA LEU A 443 32.86 -21.24 -14.73
C LEU A 443 31.59 -21.90 -15.27
N GLY A 444 30.93 -21.23 -16.21
CA GLY A 444 29.74 -21.75 -16.88
C GLY A 444 29.40 -20.98 -18.15
N GLY A 445 30.26 -21.07 -19.17
CA GLY A 445 29.87 -20.94 -20.58
C GLY A 445 29.46 -19.56 -21.13
N ALA A 446 30.43 -18.93 -21.81
CA ALA A 446 30.24 -18.04 -22.96
C ALA A 446 29.56 -16.66 -22.75
N ALA A 447 30.32 -15.70 -22.23
CA ALA A 447 30.58 -14.40 -22.88
C ALA A 447 31.70 -13.68 -22.12
N ARG A 448 32.69 -13.16 -22.86
CA ARG A 448 33.89 -12.50 -22.30
C ARG A 448 33.58 -11.06 -21.92
N SER A 449 33.89 -10.68 -20.68
CA SER A 449 34.15 -9.29 -20.28
C SER A 449 35.49 -9.21 -19.53
N GLU A 450 36.42 -8.41 -20.05
CA GLU A 450 37.66 -8.04 -19.38
C GLU A 450 37.38 -6.87 -18.42
N TYR A 451 37.96 -6.91 -17.22
CA TYR A 451 37.90 -5.83 -16.23
C TYR A 451 39.30 -5.28 -16.00
N ARG A 452 39.49 -3.97 -16.16
CA ARG A 452 40.73 -3.27 -15.81
C ARG A 452 40.43 -2.26 -14.70
N MET A 453 41.07 -2.42 -13.54
CA MET A 453 41.07 -1.41 -12.47
C MET A 453 42.38 -0.63 -12.55
N GLU A 454 42.31 0.70 -12.56
CA GLU A 454 43.47 1.55 -12.32
C GLU A 454 43.40 2.17 -10.93
N GLN A 455 44.51 2.14 -10.20
CA GLN A 455 44.68 2.83 -8.93
C GLN A 455 44.85 4.33 -9.17
N ALA A 456 43.90 5.13 -8.69
CA ALA A 456 44.14 6.51 -8.31
C ALA A 456 43.29 6.84 -7.08
N GLY A 457 43.89 7.50 -6.09
CA GLY A 457 43.43 7.60 -4.70
C GLY A 457 41.95 7.94 -4.47
N THR A 458 41.39 7.30 -3.43
CA THR A 458 40.23 7.76 -2.63
C THR A 458 38.88 7.99 -3.33
N ARG A 459 38.53 7.23 -4.37
CA ARG A 459 37.14 7.17 -4.86
C ARG A 459 36.79 5.78 -5.39
N ALA A 460 35.90 5.06 -4.69
CA ALA A 460 35.23 3.91 -5.28
C ALA A 460 34.00 4.43 -6.05
N VAL A 461 34.11 4.51 -7.38
CA VAL A 461 32.96 4.70 -8.26
C VAL A 461 32.50 3.31 -8.69
N ILE A 462 31.33 2.87 -8.23
CA ILE A 462 30.68 1.69 -8.79
C ILE A 462 30.10 2.12 -10.14
N ILE A 463 30.81 1.85 -11.23
CA ILE A 463 30.28 2.01 -12.59
C ILE A 463 29.47 0.76 -12.93
N PHE A 464 28.14 0.84 -12.80
CA PHE A 464 27.25 -0.14 -13.42
C PHE A 464 27.19 0.12 -14.92
N ILE A 465 27.89 -0.68 -15.73
CA ILE A 465 27.66 -0.72 -17.18
C ILE A 465 26.41 -1.56 -17.42
N ARG A 466 25.27 -0.92 -17.70
CA ARG A 466 24.16 -1.55 -18.41
C ARG A 466 24.66 -1.84 -19.83
N GLN A 467 24.93 -3.09 -20.18
CA GLN A 467 24.92 -3.48 -21.58
C GLN A 467 23.46 -3.72 -21.98
N MET A 468 22.85 -2.68 -22.53
CA MET A 468 21.68 -2.81 -23.39
C MET A 468 22.10 -3.60 -24.64
N ALA A 469 21.65 -4.84 -24.76
CA ALA A 469 21.45 -5.50 -26.04
C ALA A 469 19.97 -5.93 -26.01
N GLY A 470 19.08 -5.34 -26.80
CA GLY A 470 19.18 -5.33 -28.25
C GLY A 470 18.81 -6.71 -28.77
N LEU A 471 17.55 -7.12 -28.58
CA LEU A 471 16.92 -8.21 -29.33
C LEU A 471 15.55 -7.71 -29.81
N HIS A 472 15.61 -6.85 -30.83
CA HIS A 472 14.63 -6.89 -31.91
C HIS A 472 15.09 -7.98 -32.89
N GLU A 473 14.12 -8.75 -33.39
CA GLU A 473 14.17 -9.70 -34.51
C GLU A 473 14.91 -11.04 -34.29
N LEU A 474 14.11 -12.09 -34.02
CA LEU A 474 13.79 -13.14 -35.01
C LEU A 474 12.45 -13.79 -34.68
#